data_AF-A0A4V2DTU7-F1
#
_entry.id   AF-A0A4V2DTU7-F1
#
_cell.length_a   1.000
_cell.length_b   1.000
_cell.length_c   1.000
_cell.angle_alpha   90.00
_cell.angle_beta   90.00
_cell.angle_gamma   90.00
#
_symmetry.space_group_name_H-M   'P 1'
#
loop_
_entity.id
_entity.type
_entity.pdbx_description
1 polymer ?
#
loop_
_entity_poly.entity_id
_entity_poly.type
_entity_poly.pdbx_seq_one_letter_code
_entity_poly.pdbx_strand_id
1 'polypeptide(L)'
;MGNLSIILNEYKLKLAKPSEKLLNQLLRKLSSDSYYPDAKNIQKLQEISSPDIDEYLIDCLECYQQTAEMFHTDSHDVVALRAVWAVLGFSEQHSVKQWLDRFISQNIADQPVYLSILYDMLKLANAQHPAVLRIQQYYAEIMPQLVGYQILQKLQITPPDLLDWSISLVLTTDGKWSTPAELSEDERQKRFTFELALSSPQVMNDTYEVNLENASSSQKRRMKVKDSHIFSIDFDQQTFPKLDLLNLKKFIEDIEAQYGISFNFEQIAYLSVSKGIPRKKIEQWIQNRFEF
;
A
#
# COMPACT_ATOMS: atom_id res chain seq x y z
N MET A 1 3.24 24.36 -2.29
CA MET A 1 4.28 23.67 -3.08
C MET A 1 4.43 22.32 -2.44
N GLY A 2 3.84 21.26 -2.96
CA GLY A 2 4.06 19.92 -2.43
C GLY A 2 4.11 18.88 -3.53
N ASN A 3 5.19 18.98 -4.29
CA ASN A 3 5.75 17.79 -4.88
C ASN A 3 7.21 17.71 -4.41
N LEU A 4 7.59 16.59 -3.79
CA LEU A 4 8.96 16.36 -3.31
C LEU A 4 9.97 16.56 -4.45
N SER A 5 9.62 16.21 -5.69
CA SER A 5 10.47 16.42 -6.86
C SER A 5 10.68 17.91 -7.18
N ILE A 6 9.71 18.79 -6.88
CA ILE A 6 9.88 20.24 -7.01
C ILE A 6 10.87 20.74 -5.95
N ILE A 7 10.69 20.34 -4.68
CA ILE A 7 11.58 20.71 -3.58
C ILE A 7 13.02 20.24 -3.89
N LEU A 8 13.18 19.00 -4.35
CA LEU A 8 14.48 18.45 -4.75
C LEU A 8 15.13 19.21 -5.91
N ASN A 9 14.37 19.89 -6.76
CA ASN A 9 14.90 20.72 -7.84
C ASN A 9 15.21 22.16 -7.41
N GLU A 10 14.37 22.76 -6.57
CA GLU A 10 14.52 24.15 -6.13
C GLU A 10 15.76 24.35 -5.25
N TYR A 11 16.05 23.39 -4.37
CA TYR A 11 17.18 23.49 -3.45
C TYR A 11 18.52 23.10 -4.08
N LYS A 12 18.51 22.52 -5.29
CA LYS A 12 19.67 21.96 -6.00
C LYS A 12 20.84 22.93 -6.17
N LEU A 13 20.56 24.24 -6.29
CA LEU A 13 21.58 25.28 -6.50
C LEU A 13 22.57 25.43 -5.35
N LYS A 14 22.29 24.82 -4.19
CA LYS A 14 23.14 24.86 -2.99
C LYS A 14 24.25 23.81 -3.01
N LEU A 15 24.22 22.84 -3.94
CA LEU A 15 25.16 21.72 -3.96
C LEU A 15 26.42 22.02 -4.79
N ALA A 16 27.57 21.52 -4.32
CA ALA A 16 28.78 21.46 -5.13
C ALA A 16 28.61 20.50 -6.34
N LYS A 17 29.36 20.74 -7.42
CA LYS A 17 29.24 19.96 -8.68
C LYS A 17 29.22 18.43 -8.51
N PRO A 18 30.06 17.80 -7.65
CA PRO A 18 30.02 16.35 -7.45
C PRO A 18 28.68 15.88 -6.87
N SER A 19 28.20 16.55 -5.82
CA SER A 19 26.94 16.27 -5.14
C SER A 19 25.74 16.56 -6.06
N GLU A 20 25.81 17.63 -6.85
CA GLU A 20 24.81 17.94 -7.89
C GLU A 20 24.69 16.79 -8.92
N LYS A 21 25.81 16.18 -9.31
CA LYS A 21 25.80 15.04 -10.25
C LYS A 21 25.08 13.82 -9.64
N LEU A 22 25.28 13.53 -8.36
CA LEU A 22 24.59 12.45 -7.65
C LEU A 22 23.08 12.74 -7.53
N LEU A 23 22.70 13.96 -7.17
CA LEU A 23 21.29 14.37 -7.13
C LEU A 23 20.63 14.25 -8.51
N ASN A 24 21.31 14.66 -9.57
CA ASN A 24 20.81 14.49 -10.94
C ASN A 24 20.60 13.01 -11.31
N GLN A 25 21.40 12.08 -10.78
CA GLN A 25 21.16 10.65 -10.98
C GLN A 25 19.89 10.18 -10.28
N LEU A 26 19.66 10.63 -9.05
CA LEU A 26 18.42 10.36 -8.33
C LEU A 26 17.20 10.89 -9.09
N LEU A 27 17.23 12.17 -9.47
CA LEU A 27 16.13 12.83 -10.20
C LEU A 27 15.80 12.12 -11.52
N ARG A 28 16.81 11.65 -12.27
CA ARG A 28 16.58 10.88 -13.51
C ARG A 28 15.89 9.54 -13.26
N LYS A 29 16.16 8.89 -12.13
CA LYS A 29 15.43 7.67 -11.74
C LYS A 29 13.98 8.01 -11.42
N LEU A 30 13.74 9.09 -10.67
CA LEU A 30 12.40 9.53 -10.28
C LEU A 30 11.55 10.02 -11.45
N SER A 31 12.16 10.53 -12.52
CA SER A 31 11.45 10.91 -13.75
C SER A 31 11.02 9.72 -14.62
N SER A 32 11.39 8.49 -14.25
CA SER A 32 11.03 7.29 -15.00
C SER A 32 9.78 6.65 -14.40
N ASP A 33 8.70 6.60 -15.17
CA ASP A 33 7.40 6.04 -14.73
C ASP A 33 7.47 4.56 -14.30
N SER A 34 8.50 3.83 -14.75
CA SER A 34 8.71 2.42 -14.39
C SER A 34 9.67 2.21 -13.21
N TYR A 35 10.22 3.27 -12.64
CA TYR A 35 11.15 3.16 -11.54
C TYR A 35 10.44 2.95 -10.21
N TYR A 36 10.86 1.90 -9.49
CA TYR A 36 10.42 1.63 -8.13
C TYR A 36 11.61 1.16 -7.28
N PRO A 37 11.86 1.75 -6.09
CA PRO A 37 12.90 1.28 -5.18
C PRO A 37 12.54 -0.08 -4.56
N ASP A 38 12.77 -1.16 -5.30
CA ASP A 38 12.61 -2.55 -4.85
C ASP A 38 13.96 -3.16 -4.43
N ALA A 39 13.92 -4.40 -3.95
CA ALA A 39 15.13 -5.14 -3.56
C ALA A 39 16.20 -5.21 -4.67
N LYS A 40 15.80 -5.13 -5.95
CA LYS A 40 16.71 -5.21 -7.09
C LYS A 40 17.43 -3.89 -7.37
N ASN A 41 16.76 -2.76 -7.18
CA ASN A 41 17.27 -1.45 -7.57
C ASN A 41 17.74 -0.59 -6.39
N ILE A 42 17.34 -0.92 -5.16
CA ILE A 42 17.70 -0.15 -3.97
C ILE A 42 19.22 -0.07 -3.76
N GLN A 43 19.97 -1.12 -4.09
CA GLN A 43 21.44 -1.12 -3.95
C GLN A 43 22.11 -0.05 -4.83
N LYS A 44 21.50 0.32 -5.96
CA LYS A 44 22.01 1.41 -6.82
C LYS A 44 21.81 2.79 -6.19
N LEU A 45 21.00 2.91 -5.15
CA LEU A 45 20.81 4.15 -4.40
C LEU A 45 21.91 4.37 -3.36
N GLN A 46 22.62 3.31 -2.95
CA GLN A 46 23.75 3.42 -2.04
C GLN A 46 24.85 4.34 -2.61
N GLU A 47 25.11 4.26 -3.91
CA GLU A 47 26.12 5.08 -4.61
C GLU A 47 25.79 6.58 -4.61
N ILE A 48 24.54 6.96 -4.30
CA ILE A 48 24.10 8.35 -4.20
C ILE A 48 24.38 8.93 -2.80
N SER A 49 24.41 8.09 -1.77
CA SER A 49 24.62 8.55 -0.39
C SER A 49 26.03 9.12 -0.22
N SER A 50 26.10 10.34 0.26
CA SER A 50 27.33 11.04 0.60
C SER A 50 27.03 12.14 1.62
N PRO A 51 28.01 12.62 2.41
CA PRO A 51 27.77 13.59 3.46
C PRO A 51 26.87 14.77 3.06
N ASP A 52 27.26 15.45 1.98
CA ASP A 52 26.55 16.60 1.42
C ASP A 52 25.16 16.24 0.88
N ILE A 53 25.01 15.05 0.27
CA ILE A 53 23.73 14.61 -0.29
C ILE A 53 22.75 14.25 0.82
N ASP A 54 23.20 13.56 1.87
CA ASP A 54 22.27 13.16 2.92
C ASP A 54 21.77 14.38 3.72
N GLU A 55 22.65 15.35 4.01
CA GLU A 55 22.26 16.62 4.65
C GLU A 55 21.26 17.39 3.77
N TYR A 56 21.54 17.48 2.47
CA TYR A 56 20.63 18.08 1.51
C TYR A 56 19.24 17.41 1.47
N LEU A 57 19.21 16.08 1.45
CA LEU A 57 17.96 15.33 1.41
C LEU A 57 17.16 15.49 2.72
N ILE A 58 17.83 15.59 3.86
CA ILE A 58 17.20 15.93 5.15
C ILE A 58 16.53 17.31 5.07
N ASP A 59 17.23 18.34 4.61
CA ASP A 59 16.68 19.69 4.48
C ASP A 59 15.43 19.70 3.57
N CYS A 60 15.48 18.96 2.46
CA CYS A 60 14.34 18.81 1.56
C CYS A 60 13.15 18.10 2.24
N LEU A 61 13.39 17.03 3.01
CA LEU A 61 12.34 16.34 3.73
C LEU A 61 11.75 17.20 4.85
N GLU A 62 12.56 17.94 5.59
CA GLU A 62 12.09 18.88 6.61
C GLU A 62 11.23 19.99 6.00
N CYS A 63 11.61 20.50 4.83
CA CYS A 63 10.80 21.45 4.07
C CYS A 63 9.47 20.82 3.62
N TYR A 64 9.50 19.58 3.11
CA TYR A 64 8.31 18.87 2.67
C TYR A 64 7.35 18.54 3.82
N GLN A 65 7.88 18.23 5.01
CA GLN A 65 7.10 18.00 6.24
C GLN A 65 6.28 19.22 6.68
N GLN A 66 6.70 20.44 6.31
CA GLN A 66 5.92 21.65 6.59
C GLN A 66 4.70 21.80 5.67
N THR A 67 4.58 20.95 4.65
CA THR A 67 3.44 20.92 3.74
C THR A 67 2.43 19.86 4.22
N ALA A 68 1.14 20.18 4.20
CA ALA A 68 0.10 19.19 4.47
C ALA A 68 0.12 18.03 3.44
N GLU A 69 0.69 18.29 2.26
CA GLU A 69 0.82 17.37 1.13
C GLU A 69 1.62 16.10 1.48
N MET A 70 2.58 16.19 2.40
CA MET A 70 3.31 15.01 2.87
C MET A 70 2.41 14.01 3.59
N PHE A 71 1.29 14.39 4.21
CA PHE A 71 0.46 13.44 4.94
C PHE A 71 -0.82 13.06 4.17
N HIS A 72 -0.98 13.55 2.94
CA HIS A 72 -2.09 13.17 2.08
C HIS A 72 -1.80 11.83 1.38
N THR A 73 -2.68 10.85 1.58
CA THR A 73 -2.58 9.51 0.96
C THR A 73 -2.72 9.54 -0.57
N ASP A 74 -3.24 10.64 -1.11
CA ASP A 74 -3.36 10.89 -2.56
C ASP A 74 -2.09 11.51 -3.15
N SER A 75 -1.07 11.81 -2.32
CA SER A 75 0.20 12.36 -2.77
C SER A 75 0.93 11.37 -3.69
N HIS A 76 1.26 11.83 -4.90
CA HIS A 76 2.00 11.06 -5.89
C HIS A 76 3.49 10.87 -5.56
N ASP A 77 3.96 11.37 -4.41
CA ASP A 77 5.38 11.38 -4.05
C ASP A 77 5.87 10.10 -3.34
N VAL A 78 5.01 9.10 -3.13
CA VAL A 78 5.39 7.86 -2.42
C VAL A 78 6.64 7.21 -3.02
N VAL A 79 6.77 7.19 -4.36
CA VAL A 79 7.96 6.64 -5.03
C VAL A 79 9.21 7.49 -4.75
N ALA A 80 9.07 8.82 -4.76
CA ALA A 80 10.15 9.75 -4.46
C ALA A 80 10.60 9.65 -3.00
N LEU A 81 9.66 9.65 -2.06
CA LEU A 81 9.92 9.47 -0.62
C LEU A 81 10.65 8.16 -0.36
N ARG A 82 10.18 7.06 -0.96
CA ARG A 82 10.79 5.74 -0.84
C ARG A 82 12.23 5.73 -1.33
N ALA A 83 12.53 6.41 -2.45
CA ALA A 83 13.90 6.53 -2.96
C ALA A 83 14.79 7.39 -2.07
N VAL A 84 14.28 8.53 -1.57
CA VAL A 84 15.03 9.42 -0.68
C VAL A 84 15.35 8.72 0.64
N TRP A 85 14.37 8.07 1.27
CA TRP A 85 14.60 7.30 2.50
C TRP A 85 15.55 6.12 2.29
N ALA A 86 15.52 5.47 1.12
CA ALA A 86 16.50 4.45 0.80
C ALA A 86 17.93 5.01 0.75
N VAL A 87 18.15 6.17 0.10
CA VAL A 87 19.47 6.83 0.10
C VAL A 87 19.91 7.14 1.53
N LEU A 88 19.05 7.76 2.33
CA LEU A 88 19.34 8.07 3.74
C LEU A 88 19.58 6.82 4.59
N GLY A 89 18.91 5.71 4.29
CA GLY A 89 19.09 4.43 4.97
C GLY A 89 20.49 3.83 4.80
N PHE A 90 21.21 4.20 3.74
CA PHE A 90 22.62 3.80 3.54
C PHE A 90 23.63 4.73 4.23
N SER A 91 23.18 5.85 4.81
CA SER A 91 24.07 6.81 5.42
C SER A 91 24.64 6.30 6.74
N GLU A 92 25.94 6.45 6.91
CA GLU A 92 26.61 6.20 8.19
C GLU A 92 26.63 7.43 9.10
N GLN A 93 26.12 8.58 8.63
CA GLN A 93 26.15 9.82 9.38
C GLN A 93 25.25 9.77 10.60
N HIS A 94 25.78 10.24 11.73
CA HIS A 94 25.04 10.30 12.98
C HIS A 94 23.82 11.23 12.90
N SER A 95 23.94 12.36 12.21
CA SER A 95 22.83 13.31 11.97
C SER A 95 21.66 12.64 11.24
N VAL A 96 21.94 11.82 10.23
CA VAL A 96 20.92 11.08 9.47
C VAL A 96 20.22 10.04 10.33
N LYS A 97 20.98 9.28 11.11
CA LYS A 97 20.42 8.29 12.04
C LYS A 97 19.52 8.95 13.09
N GLN A 98 19.96 10.07 13.66
CA GLN A 98 19.15 10.87 14.59
C GLN A 98 17.88 11.42 13.95
N TRP A 99 17.97 11.91 12.71
CA TRP A 99 16.82 12.43 11.98
C TRP A 99 15.79 11.33 11.72
N LEU A 100 16.23 10.16 11.24
CA LEU A 100 15.37 9.00 11.00
C LEU A 100 14.72 8.52 12.30
N ASP A 101 15.48 8.42 13.39
CA ASP A 101 14.96 8.04 14.71
C ASP A 101 13.85 8.99 15.19
N ARG A 102 14.04 10.30 15.05
CA ARG A 102 13.04 11.32 15.39
C ARG A 102 11.80 11.19 14.51
N PHE A 103 11.99 11.08 13.20
CA PHE A 103 10.88 10.99 12.23
C PHE A 103 10.04 9.72 12.43
N ILE A 104 10.69 8.58 12.70
CA ILE A 104 10.01 7.30 12.99
C ILE A 104 9.25 7.40 14.32
N SER A 105 9.84 8.02 15.34
CA SER A 105 9.18 8.18 16.64
C SER A 105 7.92 9.07 16.52
N GLN A 106 7.97 10.12 15.70
CA GLN A 106 6.80 10.95 15.39
C GLN A 106 5.72 10.17 14.63
N ASN A 107 6.08 9.38 13.61
CA ASN A 107 5.13 8.52 12.89
C ASN A 107 4.46 7.49 13.81
N ILE A 108 5.20 6.95 14.78
CA ILE A 108 4.64 6.01 15.77
C ILE A 108 3.65 6.73 16.71
N ALA A 109 3.98 7.95 17.15
CA ALA A 109 3.20 8.69 18.14
C ALA A 109 1.94 9.35 17.58
N ASP A 110 2.04 9.96 16.40
CA ASP A 110 0.97 10.80 15.84
C ASP A 110 0.09 9.98 14.88
N GLN A 111 0.68 9.53 13.76
CA GLN A 111 0.00 8.72 12.77
C GLN A 111 1.00 7.94 11.90
N PRO A 112 0.82 6.61 11.74
CA PRO A 112 1.78 5.74 11.06
C PRO A 112 1.60 5.77 9.54
N VAL A 113 1.58 6.97 8.95
CA VAL A 113 1.31 7.17 7.50
C VAL A 113 2.33 6.41 6.66
N TYR A 114 3.61 6.47 7.03
CA TYR A 114 4.71 5.92 6.22
C TYR A 114 5.53 4.83 6.90
N LEU A 115 5.09 4.36 8.07
CA LEU A 115 5.90 3.49 8.92
C LEU A 115 6.25 2.15 8.24
N SER A 116 5.30 1.59 7.49
CA SER A 116 5.49 0.38 6.67
C SER A 116 6.52 0.59 5.55
N ILE A 117 6.45 1.72 4.85
CA ILE A 117 7.41 2.06 3.79
C ILE A 117 8.80 2.29 4.36
N LEU A 118 8.91 2.98 5.49
CA LEU A 118 10.19 3.20 6.20
C LEU A 118 10.79 1.86 6.65
N TYR A 119 9.98 0.95 7.20
CA TYR A 119 10.42 -0.38 7.58
C TYR A 119 11.00 -1.16 6.40
N ASP A 120 10.28 -1.20 5.28
CA ASP A 120 10.73 -1.84 4.04
C ASP A 120 12.07 -1.26 3.58
N MET A 121 12.20 0.06 3.56
CA MET A 121 13.42 0.74 3.11
C MET A 121 14.62 0.45 3.99
N LEU A 122 14.46 0.54 5.31
CA LEU A 122 15.55 0.26 6.24
C LEU A 122 15.96 -1.21 6.18
N LYS A 123 15.00 -2.15 6.06
CA LYS A 123 15.26 -3.58 5.88
C LYS A 123 16.03 -3.85 4.58
N LEU A 124 15.60 -3.26 3.47
CA LEU A 124 16.20 -3.47 2.15
C LEU A 124 17.58 -2.80 1.99
N ALA A 125 17.79 -1.67 2.64
CA ALA A 125 19.11 -1.05 2.73
C ALA A 125 20.09 -1.88 3.57
N ASN A 126 19.62 -2.96 4.23
CA ASN A 126 20.36 -3.73 5.24
C ASN A 126 20.98 -2.81 6.30
N ALA A 127 20.28 -1.72 6.60
CA ALA A 127 20.72 -0.77 7.60
C ALA A 127 20.61 -1.46 8.95
N GLN A 128 21.72 -1.58 9.69
CA GLN A 128 21.69 -1.95 11.10
C GLN A 128 21.17 -0.75 11.93
N HIS A 129 19.99 -0.26 11.60
CA HIS A 129 19.40 0.91 12.21
C HIS A 129 18.56 0.50 13.43
N PRO A 130 18.81 1.05 14.64
CA PRO A 130 18.02 0.74 15.83
C PRO A 130 16.50 0.94 15.66
N ALA A 131 16.11 1.88 14.79
CA ALA A 131 14.70 2.11 14.45
C ALA A 131 13.97 0.89 13.86
N VAL A 132 14.67 -0.04 13.18
CA VAL A 132 14.03 -1.25 12.62
C VAL A 132 13.39 -2.07 13.74
N LEU A 133 14.12 -2.28 14.85
CA LEU A 133 13.60 -3.02 16.01
C LEU A 133 12.42 -2.29 16.65
N ARG A 134 12.46 -0.95 16.70
CA ARG A 134 11.37 -0.15 17.26
C ARG A 134 10.09 -0.26 16.42
N ILE A 135 10.21 -0.24 15.09
CA ILE A 135 9.06 -0.44 14.20
C ILE A 135 8.48 -1.85 14.37
N GLN A 136 9.34 -2.87 14.51
CA GLN A 136 8.90 -4.24 14.77
C GLN A 136 8.14 -4.36 16.09
N GLN A 137 8.63 -3.72 17.16
CA GLN A 137 7.95 -3.68 18.47
C GLN A 137 6.58 -3.00 18.36
N TYR A 138 6.52 -1.83 17.72
CA TYR A 138 5.26 -1.14 17.47
C TYR A 138 4.24 -2.03 16.76
N TYR A 139 4.65 -2.68 15.66
CA TYR A 139 3.73 -3.55 14.94
C TYR A 139 3.33 -4.78 15.74
N ALA A 140 4.23 -5.38 16.52
CA ALA A 140 3.88 -6.50 17.40
C ALA A 140 2.76 -6.14 18.40
N GLU A 141 2.70 -4.89 18.87
CA GLU A 141 1.67 -4.40 19.79
C GLU A 141 0.31 -4.17 19.09
N ILE A 142 0.32 -3.63 17.88
CA ILE A 142 -0.93 -3.23 17.20
C ILE A 142 -1.51 -4.32 16.28
N MET A 143 -0.70 -5.25 15.76
CA MET A 143 -1.12 -6.27 14.82
C MET A 143 -2.40 -7.02 15.24
N PRO A 144 -2.57 -7.46 16.51
CA PRO A 144 -3.78 -8.17 16.93
C PRO A 144 -5.09 -7.36 16.77
N GLN A 145 -4.98 -6.04 16.66
CA GLN A 145 -6.13 -5.13 16.52
C GLN A 145 -6.44 -4.80 15.05
N LEU A 146 -5.51 -5.06 14.14
CA LEU A 146 -5.67 -4.80 12.72
C LEU A 146 -6.51 -5.90 12.05
N VAL A 147 -7.45 -5.50 11.21
CA VAL A 147 -8.49 -6.38 10.64
C VAL A 147 -7.88 -7.55 9.85
N GLY A 148 -6.85 -7.30 9.03
CA GLY A 148 -6.18 -8.36 8.27
C GLY A 148 -5.60 -9.47 9.15
N TYR A 149 -5.09 -9.14 10.34
CA TYR A 149 -4.54 -10.11 11.29
C TYR A 149 -5.64 -10.81 12.08
N GLN A 150 -6.75 -10.14 12.39
CA GLN A 150 -7.92 -10.77 12.98
C GLN A 150 -8.51 -11.83 12.04
N ILE A 151 -8.51 -11.59 10.73
CA ILE A 151 -8.90 -12.58 9.71
C ILE A 151 -7.94 -13.77 9.71
N LEU A 152 -6.62 -13.52 9.67
CA LEU A 152 -5.63 -14.59 9.76
C LEU A 152 -5.81 -15.44 11.02
N GLN A 153 -6.06 -14.80 12.16
CA GLN A 153 -6.32 -15.48 13.43
C GLN A 153 -7.56 -16.37 13.35
N LYS A 154 -8.69 -15.86 12.83
CA LYS A 154 -9.93 -16.63 12.67
C LYS A 154 -9.75 -17.83 11.72
N LEU A 155 -8.98 -17.66 10.65
CA LEU A 155 -8.63 -18.73 9.71
C LEU A 155 -7.56 -19.70 10.25
N GLN A 156 -7.00 -19.41 11.42
CA GLN A 156 -5.91 -20.16 12.04
C GLN A 156 -4.72 -20.28 11.07
N ILE A 157 -4.31 -19.12 10.54
CA ILE A 157 -3.18 -18.97 9.61
C ILE A 157 -2.15 -18.07 10.27
N THR A 158 -0.88 -18.50 10.24
CA THR A 158 0.26 -17.68 10.64
C THR A 158 1.20 -17.57 9.45
N PRO A 159 1.29 -16.40 8.79
CA PRO A 159 2.26 -16.17 7.73
C PRO A 159 3.70 -16.36 8.22
N PRO A 160 4.65 -16.77 7.36
CA PRO A 160 6.06 -16.90 7.75
C PRO A 160 6.73 -15.60 8.18
N ASP A 161 6.37 -14.47 7.54
CA ASP A 161 6.79 -13.12 7.93
C ASP A 161 5.52 -12.32 8.20
N LEU A 162 5.33 -11.90 9.46
CA LEU A 162 4.15 -11.14 9.86
C LEU A 162 4.16 -9.72 9.28
N LEU A 163 5.30 -9.21 8.81
CA LEU A 163 5.41 -7.89 8.19
C LEU A 163 5.53 -7.96 6.66
N ASP A 164 5.57 -9.15 6.07
CA ASP A 164 5.64 -9.36 4.62
C ASP A 164 4.74 -10.53 4.20
N TRP A 165 3.46 -10.22 4.01
CA TRP A 165 2.47 -11.19 3.53
C TRP A 165 1.35 -10.50 2.76
N SER A 166 0.73 -11.23 1.83
CA SER A 166 -0.46 -10.78 1.11
C SER A 166 -1.36 -11.94 0.68
N ILE A 167 -2.64 -11.64 0.56
CA ILE A 167 -3.68 -12.47 -0.04
C ILE A 167 -4.45 -11.56 -0.98
N SER A 168 -4.59 -11.91 -2.25
CA SER A 168 -5.41 -11.17 -3.21
C SER A 168 -6.35 -12.15 -3.88
N LEU A 169 -7.63 -11.80 -3.94
CA LEU A 169 -8.65 -12.58 -4.61
C LEU A 169 -9.53 -11.69 -5.46
N VAL A 170 -10.06 -12.27 -6.52
CA VAL A 170 -11.10 -11.66 -7.35
C VAL A 170 -12.23 -12.65 -7.57
N LEU A 171 -13.44 -12.18 -7.32
CA LEU A 171 -14.70 -12.81 -7.67
C LEU A 171 -15.37 -11.99 -8.77
N THR A 172 -16.01 -12.66 -9.70
CA THR A 172 -16.87 -12.03 -10.69
C THR A 172 -18.19 -12.77 -10.73
N THR A 173 -19.24 -12.11 -11.22
CA THR A 173 -20.56 -12.75 -11.33
C THR A 173 -20.57 -13.92 -12.32
N ASP A 174 -19.62 -13.97 -13.24
CA ASP A 174 -19.45 -15.03 -14.24
C ASP A 174 -18.29 -16.01 -13.94
N GLY A 175 -17.54 -15.81 -12.85
CA GLY A 175 -16.35 -16.60 -12.48
C GLY A 175 -15.14 -16.45 -13.41
N LYS A 176 -15.19 -15.55 -14.40
CA LYS A 176 -14.11 -15.33 -15.38
C LYS A 176 -13.31 -14.08 -15.03
N TRP A 177 -11.99 -14.19 -15.08
CA TRP A 177 -11.08 -13.05 -14.89
C TRP A 177 -11.30 -11.94 -15.92
N SER A 178 -11.34 -12.30 -17.21
CA SER A 178 -11.52 -11.36 -18.31
C SER A 178 -12.99 -11.18 -18.66
N THR A 179 -13.42 -9.93 -18.87
CA THR A 179 -14.73 -9.63 -19.45
C THR A 179 -14.83 -10.17 -20.88
N PRO A 180 -15.81 -11.04 -21.20
CA PRO A 180 -16.05 -11.46 -22.58
C PRO A 180 -16.43 -10.28 -23.49
N ALA A 181 -15.89 -10.25 -24.72
CA ALA A 181 -16.14 -9.15 -25.65
C ALA A 181 -17.61 -9.07 -26.13
N GLU A 182 -18.30 -10.20 -26.16
CA GLU A 182 -19.62 -10.38 -26.79
C GLU A 182 -20.81 -10.12 -25.85
N LEU A 183 -20.58 -9.61 -24.63
CA LEU A 183 -21.67 -9.31 -23.70
C LEU A 183 -22.55 -8.16 -24.21
N SER A 184 -23.86 -8.37 -24.16
CA SER A 184 -24.88 -7.33 -24.30
C SER A 184 -24.78 -6.29 -23.18
N GLU A 185 -25.42 -5.13 -23.35
CA GLU A 185 -25.39 -4.09 -22.32
C GLU A 185 -26.05 -4.54 -21.02
N ASP A 186 -27.12 -5.31 -21.08
CA ASP A 186 -27.80 -5.87 -19.90
C ASP A 186 -26.89 -6.85 -19.14
N GLU A 187 -26.11 -7.67 -19.86
CA GLU A 187 -25.12 -8.56 -19.25
C GLU A 187 -23.95 -7.77 -18.65
N ARG A 188 -23.48 -6.71 -19.32
CA ARG A 188 -22.45 -5.81 -18.78
C ARG A 188 -22.93 -5.11 -17.51
N GLN A 189 -24.19 -4.66 -17.47
CA GLN A 189 -24.79 -4.06 -16.28
C GLN A 189 -24.87 -5.01 -15.08
N LYS A 190 -24.90 -6.32 -15.32
CA LYS A 190 -24.89 -7.36 -14.27
C LYS A 190 -23.52 -7.97 -14.00
N ARG A 191 -22.49 -7.56 -14.74
CA ARG A 191 -21.14 -8.08 -14.55
C ARG A 191 -20.33 -7.24 -13.58
N PHE A 192 -20.30 -7.68 -12.33
CA PHE A 192 -19.49 -7.06 -11.29
C PHE A 192 -18.21 -7.85 -11.02
N THR A 193 -17.20 -7.12 -10.60
CA THR A 193 -15.93 -7.62 -10.07
C THR A 193 -15.82 -7.19 -8.61
N PHE A 194 -15.57 -8.15 -7.73
CA PHE A 194 -15.22 -7.94 -6.33
C PHE A 194 -13.79 -8.38 -6.12
N GLU A 195 -12.91 -7.45 -5.75
CA GLU A 195 -11.53 -7.72 -5.39
C GLU A 195 -11.36 -7.49 -3.89
N LEU A 196 -10.68 -8.41 -3.22
CA LEU A 196 -10.20 -8.24 -1.86
C LEU A 196 -8.69 -8.49 -1.85
N ALA A 197 -7.95 -7.47 -1.40
CA ALA A 197 -6.56 -7.59 -1.01
C ALA A 197 -6.46 -7.51 0.52
N LEU A 198 -5.74 -8.45 1.13
CA LEU A 198 -5.31 -8.45 2.52
C LEU A 198 -3.78 -8.44 2.54
N SER A 199 -3.17 -7.73 3.46
CA SER A 199 -1.71 -7.68 3.55
C SER A 199 -1.20 -7.31 4.93
N SER A 200 0.12 -7.43 5.10
CA SER A 200 0.82 -6.69 6.16
C SER A 200 0.55 -5.18 6.05
N PRO A 201 0.76 -4.41 7.14
CA PRO A 201 0.42 -3.00 7.23
C PRO A 201 1.00 -2.21 6.06
N GLN A 202 0.14 -1.44 5.41
CA GLN A 202 0.50 -0.51 4.35
C GLN A 202 0.53 0.92 4.90
N VAL A 203 0.42 1.90 4.01
CA VAL A 203 0.19 3.30 4.39
C VAL A 203 -0.98 3.37 5.37
N MET A 204 -0.87 4.18 6.42
CA MET A 204 -1.91 4.36 7.44
C MET A 204 -2.27 3.10 8.25
N ASN A 205 -1.38 2.09 8.23
CA ASN A 205 -1.65 0.74 8.76
C ASN A 205 -2.83 0.02 8.10
N ASP A 206 -3.26 0.44 6.91
CA ASP A 206 -4.28 -0.30 6.16
C ASP A 206 -3.81 -1.74 5.96
N THR A 207 -4.65 -2.71 6.30
CA THR A 207 -4.38 -4.15 6.11
C THR A 207 -5.29 -4.80 5.08
N TYR A 208 -6.22 -4.03 4.52
CA TYR A 208 -7.06 -4.46 3.41
C TYR A 208 -7.35 -3.36 2.40
N GLU A 209 -7.70 -3.80 1.20
CA GLU A 209 -8.36 -3.01 0.17
C GLU A 209 -9.45 -3.86 -0.48
N VAL A 210 -10.67 -3.32 -0.56
CA VAL A 210 -11.78 -3.91 -1.30
C VAL A 210 -12.11 -3.02 -2.49
N ASN A 211 -12.09 -3.59 -3.69
CA ASN A 211 -12.58 -2.90 -4.90
C ASN A 211 -13.84 -3.62 -5.41
N LEU A 212 -14.92 -2.87 -5.56
CA LEU A 212 -16.15 -3.34 -6.19
C LEU A 212 -16.41 -2.52 -7.45
N GLU A 213 -16.46 -3.19 -8.59
CA GLU A 213 -16.51 -2.53 -9.88
C GLU A 213 -17.50 -3.16 -10.84
N ASN A 214 -18.23 -2.31 -11.56
CA ASN A 214 -18.82 -2.63 -12.86
C ASN A 214 -18.25 -1.63 -13.88
N ALA A 215 -17.06 -1.96 -14.41
CA ALA A 215 -16.33 -1.05 -15.29
C ALA A 215 -16.72 -1.18 -16.78
N SER A 216 -17.37 -2.28 -17.16
CA SER A 216 -17.66 -2.62 -18.56
C SER A 216 -19.03 -2.14 -19.04
N SER A 217 -19.93 -1.73 -18.14
CA SER A 217 -21.22 -1.11 -18.48
C SER A 217 -21.07 0.36 -18.88
N SER A 218 -22.03 0.85 -19.66
CA SER A 218 -22.27 2.28 -19.88
C SER A 218 -22.52 3.06 -18.58
N GLN A 219 -23.10 2.43 -17.56
CA GLN A 219 -23.28 2.98 -16.21
C GLN A 219 -22.20 2.44 -15.28
N LYS A 220 -21.01 3.04 -15.35
CA LYS A 220 -19.86 2.59 -14.57
C LYS A 220 -20.10 2.82 -13.09
N ARG A 221 -19.81 1.79 -12.29
CA ARG A 221 -19.87 1.87 -10.83
C ARG A 221 -18.55 1.42 -10.27
N ARG A 222 -18.00 2.18 -9.33
CA ARG A 222 -16.74 1.84 -8.68
C ARG A 222 -16.76 2.24 -7.24
N MET A 223 -16.35 1.33 -6.36
CA MET A 223 -16.09 1.64 -4.96
C MET A 223 -14.77 1.00 -4.56
N LYS A 224 -13.97 1.75 -3.82
CA LYS A 224 -12.71 1.33 -3.23
C LYS A 224 -12.74 1.64 -1.75
N VAL A 225 -12.53 0.63 -0.92
CA VAL A 225 -12.63 0.71 0.54
C VAL A 225 -11.33 0.20 1.15
N LYS A 226 -10.74 1.00 2.04
CA LYS A 226 -9.62 0.64 2.90
C LYS A 226 -10.02 0.84 4.37
N ASP A 227 -9.16 0.48 5.31
CA ASP A 227 -9.35 0.82 6.73
C ASP A 227 -9.48 2.35 6.91
N SER A 228 -8.62 3.12 6.24
CA SER A 228 -8.52 4.58 6.39
C SER A 228 -9.39 5.43 5.46
N HIS A 229 -9.87 4.88 4.34
CA HIS A 229 -10.49 5.69 3.28
C HIS A 229 -11.55 4.93 2.46
N ILE A 230 -12.56 5.67 1.98
CA ILE A 230 -13.58 5.19 1.05
C ILE A 230 -13.67 6.13 -0.14
N PHE A 231 -13.56 5.58 -1.34
CA PHE A 231 -13.79 6.25 -2.61
C PHE A 231 -14.94 5.58 -3.37
N SER A 232 -15.82 6.36 -3.99
CA SER A 232 -16.95 5.82 -4.75
C SER A 232 -17.36 6.69 -5.93
N ILE A 233 -17.79 6.04 -7.02
CA ILE A 233 -18.41 6.62 -8.21
C ILE A 233 -19.71 5.87 -8.47
N ASP A 234 -20.83 6.60 -8.56
CA ASP A 234 -22.17 6.09 -8.84
C ASP A 234 -22.63 4.93 -7.91
N PHE A 235 -22.02 4.89 -6.73
CA PHE A 235 -22.48 4.16 -5.55
C PHE A 235 -23.03 5.18 -4.57
N ASP A 236 -24.32 5.07 -4.25
CA ASP A 236 -24.91 5.92 -3.22
C ASP A 236 -24.43 5.46 -1.83
N GLN A 237 -23.55 6.27 -1.23
CA GLN A 237 -22.97 6.00 0.09
C GLN A 237 -24.03 5.99 1.21
N GLN A 238 -25.20 6.61 1.01
CA GLN A 238 -26.28 6.60 2.01
C GLN A 238 -27.05 5.28 2.06
N THR A 239 -27.01 4.49 0.99
CA THR A 239 -27.63 3.17 0.93
C THR A 239 -26.66 2.02 1.22
N PHE A 240 -25.37 2.29 1.26
CA PHE A 240 -24.36 1.24 1.38
C PHE A 240 -24.09 0.83 2.83
N PRO A 241 -24.15 -0.47 3.16
CA PRO A 241 -23.73 -0.93 4.47
C PRO A 241 -22.24 -0.63 4.65
N LYS A 242 -21.88 -0.14 5.84
CA LYS A 242 -20.47 -0.01 6.22
C LYS A 242 -19.81 -1.37 6.08
N LEU A 243 -18.72 -1.44 5.30
CA LEU A 243 -17.95 -2.66 5.15
C LEU A 243 -17.42 -3.11 6.53
N ASP A 244 -17.84 -4.30 6.96
CA ASP A 244 -17.26 -5.02 8.08
C ASP A 244 -16.60 -6.29 7.51
N LEU A 245 -15.28 -6.28 7.43
CA LEU A 245 -14.54 -7.38 6.83
C LEU A 245 -14.59 -8.67 7.67
N LEU A 246 -14.88 -8.55 8.98
CA LEU A 246 -15.13 -9.72 9.83
C LEU A 246 -16.52 -10.32 9.61
N ASN A 247 -17.39 -9.61 8.89
CA ASN A 247 -18.72 -10.04 8.46
C ASN A 247 -18.93 -9.78 6.96
N LEU A 248 -17.91 -10.11 6.15
CA LEU A 248 -17.90 -9.82 4.71
C LEU A 248 -19.07 -10.48 3.96
N LYS A 249 -19.56 -11.63 4.44
CA LYS A 249 -20.73 -12.31 3.90
C LYS A 249 -21.94 -11.37 3.79
N LYS A 250 -22.28 -10.69 4.89
CA LYS A 250 -23.45 -9.80 4.95
C LYS A 250 -23.33 -8.66 3.95
N PHE A 251 -22.15 -8.06 3.89
CA PHE A 251 -21.86 -7.00 2.93
C PHE A 251 -22.10 -7.47 1.48
N ILE A 252 -21.58 -8.65 1.11
CA ILE A 252 -21.76 -9.19 -0.24
C ILE A 252 -23.24 -9.51 -0.54
N GLU A 253 -23.96 -10.10 0.41
CA GLU A 253 -25.39 -10.38 0.26
C GLU A 253 -26.21 -9.10 0.01
N ASP A 254 -25.85 -8.01 0.68
CA ASP A 254 -26.49 -6.71 0.47
C ASP A 254 -26.19 -6.14 -0.94
N ILE A 255 -24.96 -6.33 -1.46
CA ILE A 255 -24.63 -6.00 -2.87
C ILE A 255 -25.48 -6.80 -3.85
N GLU A 256 -25.50 -8.12 -3.66
CA GLU A 256 -26.21 -9.05 -4.52
C GLU A 256 -27.70 -8.72 -4.59
N ALA A 257 -28.31 -8.43 -3.43
CA ALA A 257 -29.71 -8.02 -3.34
C ALA A 257 -29.97 -6.65 -4.00
N GLN A 258 -29.12 -5.66 -3.76
CA GLN A 258 -29.30 -4.30 -4.28
C GLN A 258 -29.22 -4.25 -5.82
N TYR A 259 -28.31 -5.02 -6.41
CA TYR A 259 -28.08 -5.00 -7.86
C TYR A 259 -28.71 -6.18 -8.61
N GLY A 260 -29.35 -7.12 -7.90
CA GLY A 260 -29.94 -8.31 -8.51
C GLY A 260 -28.90 -9.19 -9.20
N ILE A 261 -27.73 -9.34 -8.57
CA ILE A 261 -26.58 -10.12 -9.08
C ILE A 261 -26.24 -11.25 -8.10
N SER A 262 -25.36 -12.17 -8.51
CA SER A 262 -24.77 -13.18 -7.64
C SER A 262 -23.31 -13.37 -8.02
N PHE A 263 -22.40 -13.31 -7.06
CA PHE A 263 -20.99 -13.59 -7.30
C PHE A 263 -20.75 -15.09 -7.42
N ASN A 264 -19.83 -15.48 -8.30
CA ASN A 264 -19.46 -16.87 -8.43
C ASN A 264 -18.40 -17.24 -7.38
N PHE A 265 -18.82 -18.02 -6.39
CA PHE A 265 -17.95 -18.53 -5.32
C PHE A 265 -17.35 -19.92 -5.62
N GLU A 266 -17.89 -20.64 -6.60
CA GLU A 266 -17.38 -21.94 -7.02
C GLU A 266 -16.18 -21.80 -7.96
N GLN A 267 -16.30 -20.89 -8.93
CA GLN A 267 -15.24 -20.54 -9.87
C GLN A 267 -14.62 -19.20 -9.49
N ILE A 268 -13.61 -19.25 -8.62
CA ILE A 268 -12.83 -18.08 -8.19
C ILE A 268 -12.02 -17.57 -9.38
N ALA A 269 -12.29 -16.33 -9.82
CA ALA A 269 -11.66 -15.75 -11.01
C ALA A 269 -10.14 -15.57 -10.84
N TYR A 270 -9.70 -15.23 -9.63
CA TYR A 270 -8.29 -15.17 -9.26
C TYR A 270 -8.11 -15.35 -7.77
N LEU A 271 -7.02 -16.01 -7.40
CA LEU A 271 -6.53 -16.04 -6.04
C LEU A 271 -5.01 -16.11 -6.08
N SER A 272 -4.35 -15.32 -5.26
CA SER A 272 -2.92 -15.31 -4.99
C SER A 272 -2.70 -15.19 -3.50
N VAL A 273 -1.71 -15.91 -2.99
CA VAL A 273 -1.33 -15.89 -1.57
C VAL A 273 0.19 -15.91 -1.46
N SER A 274 0.74 -15.20 -0.47
CA SER A 274 2.17 -15.26 -0.17
C SER A 274 2.62 -16.69 0.15
N LYS A 275 3.90 -16.95 -0.11
CA LYS A 275 4.53 -18.24 0.18
C LYS A 275 4.33 -18.59 1.66
N GLY A 276 3.86 -19.80 1.94
CA GLY A 276 3.60 -20.30 3.30
C GLY A 276 2.17 -20.10 3.79
N ILE A 277 1.36 -19.27 3.12
CA ILE A 277 -0.08 -19.19 3.42
C ILE A 277 -0.80 -20.40 2.79
N PRO A 278 -1.64 -21.14 3.54
CA PRO A 278 -2.34 -22.31 3.01
C PRO A 278 -3.45 -21.90 2.02
N ARG A 279 -3.12 -21.87 0.72
CA ARG A 279 -4.07 -21.49 -0.35
C ARG A 279 -5.44 -22.18 -0.24
N LYS A 280 -5.45 -23.49 0.03
CA LYS A 280 -6.69 -24.28 0.19
C LYS A 280 -7.60 -23.79 1.31
N LYS A 281 -7.04 -23.31 2.44
CA LYS A 281 -7.84 -22.72 3.52
C LYS A 281 -8.52 -21.43 3.06
N ILE A 282 -7.81 -20.61 2.29
CA ILE A 282 -8.36 -19.38 1.71
C ILE A 282 -9.45 -19.70 0.69
N GLU A 283 -9.23 -20.70 -0.19
CA GLU A 283 -10.24 -21.16 -1.14
C GLU A 283 -11.51 -21.66 -0.42
N GLN A 284 -11.37 -22.44 0.65
CA GLN A 284 -12.50 -22.90 1.45
C GLN A 284 -13.25 -21.76 2.12
N TRP A 285 -12.53 -20.79 2.70
CA TRP A 285 -13.12 -19.58 3.28
C TRP A 285 -13.93 -18.81 2.24
N ILE A 286 -13.40 -18.63 1.02
CA ILE A 286 -14.11 -17.99 -0.09
C ILE A 286 -15.35 -18.81 -0.48
N GLN A 287 -15.20 -20.11 -0.72
CA GLN A 287 -16.31 -21.00 -1.14
C GLN A 287 -17.44 -21.06 -0.10
N ASN A 288 -17.10 -20.94 1.19
CA ASN A 288 -18.05 -20.78 2.30
C ASN A 288 -18.54 -19.33 2.46
N ARG A 289 -18.43 -18.50 1.42
CA ARG A 289 -18.89 -17.11 1.38
C ARG A 289 -18.33 -16.26 2.52
N PHE A 290 -17.05 -16.45 2.83
CA PHE A 290 -16.30 -15.74 3.86
C PHE A 290 -16.72 -16.00 5.32
N GLU A 291 -17.36 -17.14 5.60
CA GLU A 291 -17.66 -17.58 6.97
C GLU A 291 -16.43 -18.13 7.70
N PHE A 292 -16.28 -17.78 8.98
CA PHE A 292 -15.16 -18.20 9.85
C PHE A 292 -15.49 -19.42 10.71
#